data_AF-A0AAU5DHY8-F1
#
_entry.id   AF-A0AAU5DHY8-F1
#
_cell.length_a   1.000
_cell.length_b   1.000
_cell.length_c   1.000
_cell.angle_alpha   90.00
_cell.angle_beta   90.00
_cell.angle_gamma   90.00
#
_symmetry.space_group_name_H-M   'P 1'
#
loop_
_entity.id
_entity.type
_entity.pdbx_description
1 polymer ?
#
loop_
_entity_poly.entity_id
_entity_poly.type
_entity_poly.pdbx_seq_one_letter_code
_entity_poly.pdbx_strand_id
1 'polypeptide(L)'
;MSSAPPALFTLPAPRSPASRPVKPMTVLSYGLGADSTAILLMYLEDPVRYGLEPDLSDLIVLHAVTGNEWPTSLSYVDRLVLPLLAERRVRVVQVARMGFSDSDGVLVLEDSRATRHIHQAGPWRLSDWLVTGGTVPQMASGRRTCSIRFKGWCLDHWAVAEFGQRAFRRVIGYHAGERKRMEKDTKIQNRLNERAGRVICEPSYPLIEAGMDRAAVEAYVLQRLGEPIQKSYCTFCPFSGVCASRDRHEARLREHPDLAAEALAMEYASMALNEPMSLYGTRSLYEQLTEDERNDAVLTAFEERLDASPFSLYEVRRLYLPGRTKDCRHHHGDRCARPRWWCRTERTAACRREHAVFETGADGTRTELPPQCAGLDDGCHGNPVKGPAWRSVRTVWEGPRLEAEFTLMRWGREDGVQLRQGERSMIKRLHYLDRGEGYPAAEAYLVAAPSGADDKNRESFERRWTEFTGLIGPRWEPIRPLVSHRRTRGSRTVPVIRPSGVAHVPALAAA
;
A
#
# COMPACT_ATOMS: atom_id res chain seq x y z
N MET A 1 -39.64 -44.38 -63.93
CA MET A 1 -38.50 -43.55 -64.37
C MET A 1 -38.99 -42.13 -64.57
N SER A 2 -38.67 -41.22 -63.65
CA SER A 2 -38.92 -39.79 -63.84
C SER A 2 -37.85 -39.01 -63.06
N SER A 3 -36.90 -38.46 -63.80
CA SER A 3 -35.85 -37.58 -63.28
C SER A 3 -36.41 -36.17 -63.18
N ALA A 4 -36.58 -35.67 -61.95
CA ALA A 4 -36.87 -34.26 -61.73
C ALA A 4 -35.65 -33.39 -62.10
N PRO A 5 -35.84 -32.20 -62.69
CA PRO A 5 -34.76 -31.35 -63.20
C PRO A 5 -34.00 -30.64 -62.06
N PRO A 6 -32.74 -30.22 -62.30
CA PRO A 6 -31.99 -29.44 -61.33
C PRO A 6 -32.57 -28.03 -61.21
N ALA A 7 -32.86 -27.60 -59.98
CA ALA A 7 -33.31 -26.25 -59.69
C ALA A 7 -32.19 -25.25 -60.03
N LEU A 8 -32.46 -24.40 -61.04
CA LEU A 8 -31.76 -23.15 -61.25
C LEU A 8 -31.99 -22.25 -60.02
N PHE A 9 -30.90 -21.70 -59.48
CA PHE A 9 -30.81 -20.75 -58.36
C PHE A 9 -30.81 -21.35 -56.93
N THR A 10 -29.66 -21.88 -56.50
CA THR A 10 -29.31 -21.96 -55.07
C THR A 10 -28.89 -20.56 -54.60
N LEU A 11 -29.78 -19.86 -53.89
CA LEU A 11 -29.40 -18.62 -53.20
C LEU A 11 -28.36 -18.95 -52.10
N PRO A 12 -27.25 -18.20 -51.99
CA PRO A 12 -26.30 -18.44 -50.92
C PRO A 12 -26.97 -18.17 -49.57
N ALA A 13 -26.79 -19.08 -48.62
CA ALA A 13 -27.21 -18.87 -47.24
C ALA A 13 -26.67 -17.51 -46.74
N PRO A 14 -27.48 -16.70 -46.03
CA PRO A 14 -27.02 -15.42 -45.52
C PRO A 14 -25.80 -15.66 -44.64
N ARG A 15 -24.65 -15.12 -45.06
CA ARG A 15 -23.47 -15.08 -44.22
C ARG A 15 -23.83 -14.21 -43.01
N SER A 16 -23.92 -14.83 -41.83
CA SER A 16 -23.90 -14.09 -40.56
C SER A 16 -22.75 -13.09 -40.62
N PRO A 17 -22.96 -11.80 -40.35
CA PRO A 17 -21.87 -10.84 -40.37
C PRO A 17 -20.83 -11.29 -39.35
N ALA A 18 -19.63 -11.63 -39.81
CA ALA A 18 -18.51 -11.89 -38.94
C ALA A 18 -18.36 -10.67 -38.02
N SER A 19 -18.49 -10.87 -36.71
CA SER A 19 -18.34 -9.80 -35.73
C SER A 19 -16.97 -9.15 -35.94
N ARG A 20 -16.96 -7.88 -36.35
CA ARG A 20 -15.74 -7.08 -36.40
C ARG A 20 -15.03 -7.20 -35.04
N PRO A 21 -13.71 -7.44 -35.00
CA PRO A 21 -13.01 -7.48 -33.72
C PRO A 21 -13.19 -6.13 -33.03
N VAL A 22 -13.85 -6.15 -31.86
CA VAL A 22 -14.10 -4.96 -31.06
C VAL A 22 -12.74 -4.48 -30.54
N LYS A 23 -12.35 -3.27 -30.92
CA LYS A 23 -11.13 -2.63 -30.43
C LYS A 23 -11.16 -2.60 -28.89
N PRO A 24 -10.07 -3.03 -28.21
CA PRO A 24 -10.04 -3.02 -26.75
C PRO A 24 -10.08 -1.59 -26.20
N MET A 25 -10.80 -1.41 -25.10
CA MET A 25 -10.85 -0.13 -24.38
C MET A 25 -9.45 0.23 -23.85
N THR A 26 -9.14 1.53 -23.83
CA THR A 26 -7.94 2.07 -23.21
C THR A 26 -8.28 2.69 -21.86
N VAL A 27 -7.61 2.23 -20.80
CA VAL A 27 -7.79 2.71 -19.44
C VAL A 27 -6.52 3.41 -18.98
N LEU A 28 -6.59 4.73 -18.82
CA LEU A 28 -5.54 5.51 -18.19
C LEU A 28 -5.71 5.48 -16.68
N SER A 29 -4.72 4.93 -15.97
CA SER A 29 -4.63 5.07 -14.51
C SER A 29 -4.21 6.50 -14.18
N TYR A 30 -5.18 7.33 -13.79
CA TYR A 30 -4.98 8.75 -13.60
C TYR A 30 -4.52 9.06 -12.17
N GLY A 31 -3.26 9.46 -12.05
CA GLY A 31 -2.61 9.73 -10.77
C GLY A 31 -2.81 11.14 -10.23
N LEU A 32 -3.41 12.06 -11.01
CA LEU A 32 -3.51 13.50 -10.74
C LEU A 32 -2.18 14.27 -10.79
N GLY A 33 -1.13 13.66 -11.35
CA GLY A 33 0.19 14.28 -11.47
C GLY A 33 0.54 14.65 -12.91
N ALA A 34 1.63 15.42 -13.08
CA ALA A 34 2.11 15.88 -14.38
C ALA A 34 2.20 14.78 -15.45
N ASP A 35 2.71 13.59 -15.11
CA ASP A 35 2.90 12.49 -16.07
C ASP A 35 1.58 12.03 -16.66
N SER A 36 0.61 11.69 -15.82
CA SER A 36 -0.69 11.23 -16.28
C SER A 36 -1.48 12.34 -16.96
N THR A 37 -1.28 13.61 -16.58
CA THR A 37 -1.90 14.76 -17.25
C THR A 37 -1.29 15.01 -18.62
N ALA A 38 0.03 14.89 -18.79
CA ALA A 38 0.68 15.00 -20.09
C ALA A 38 0.12 13.98 -21.08
N ILE A 39 -0.07 12.73 -20.64
CA ILE A 39 -0.69 11.68 -21.48
C ILE A 39 -2.11 12.08 -21.90
N LEU A 40 -2.93 12.60 -20.97
CA LEU A 40 -4.28 13.07 -21.32
C LEU A 40 -4.25 14.16 -22.39
N LEU A 41 -3.36 15.14 -22.23
CA LEU A 41 -3.21 16.23 -23.19
C LEU A 41 -2.74 15.71 -24.55
N MET A 42 -1.81 14.77 -24.59
CA MET A 42 -1.37 14.10 -25.83
C MET A 42 -2.55 13.37 -26.51
N TYR A 43 -3.40 12.69 -25.74
CA TYR A 43 -4.56 11.97 -26.26
C TYR A 43 -5.68 12.90 -26.73
N LEU A 44 -5.89 14.04 -26.06
CA LEU A 44 -6.86 15.05 -26.47
C LEU A 44 -6.41 15.78 -27.74
N GLU A 45 -5.11 16.03 -27.88
CA GLU A 45 -4.50 16.72 -29.03
C GLU A 45 -4.54 15.86 -30.30
N ASP A 46 -4.17 14.57 -30.20
CA ASP A 46 -4.12 13.65 -31.35
C ASP A 46 -4.48 12.20 -30.94
N PRO A 47 -5.78 11.89 -30.77
CA PRO A 47 -6.21 10.57 -30.31
C PRO A 47 -5.80 9.44 -31.27
N VAL A 48 -5.88 9.69 -32.58
CA VAL A 48 -5.65 8.68 -33.61
C VAL A 48 -4.19 8.25 -33.62
N ARG A 49 -3.24 9.19 -33.42
CA ARG A 49 -1.81 8.87 -33.29
C ARG A 49 -1.50 7.87 -32.18
N TYR A 50 -2.28 7.88 -31.10
CA TYR A 50 -2.12 6.95 -29.98
C TYR A 50 -3.03 5.72 -30.09
N GLY A 51 -3.68 5.55 -31.24
CA GLY A 51 -4.56 4.43 -31.53
C GLY A 51 -5.88 4.48 -30.77
N LEU A 52 -6.37 5.67 -30.39
CA LEU A 52 -7.70 5.90 -29.82
C LEU A 52 -8.70 6.26 -30.92
N GLU A 53 -9.99 6.18 -30.62
CA GLU A 53 -11.03 6.70 -31.51
C GLU A 53 -10.98 8.24 -31.54
N PRO A 54 -11.32 8.90 -32.68
CA PRO A 54 -11.29 10.37 -32.79
C PRO A 54 -12.15 11.09 -31.74
N ASP A 55 -13.22 10.44 -31.28
CA ASP A 55 -14.15 10.94 -30.27
C ASP A 55 -13.80 10.50 -28.84
N LEU A 56 -12.68 9.78 -28.65
CA LEU A 56 -12.22 9.25 -27.37
C LEU A 56 -13.27 8.33 -26.67
N SER A 57 -14.20 7.75 -27.43
CA SER A 57 -15.23 6.86 -26.89
C SER A 57 -14.65 5.59 -26.27
N ASP A 58 -13.45 5.19 -26.72
CA ASP A 58 -12.67 4.04 -26.24
C ASP A 58 -11.67 4.38 -25.11
N LEU A 59 -11.65 5.63 -24.62
CA LEU A 59 -10.82 6.06 -23.49
C LEU A 59 -11.63 6.11 -22.17
N ILE A 60 -11.08 5.48 -21.12
CA ILE A 60 -11.53 5.62 -19.74
C ILE A 60 -10.40 6.18 -18.89
N VAL A 61 -10.69 7.25 -18.15
CA VAL A 61 -9.79 7.85 -17.17
C VAL A 61 -10.19 7.34 -15.80
N LEU A 62 -9.38 6.48 -15.21
CA LEU A 62 -9.69 5.80 -13.95
C LEU A 62 -8.79 6.32 -12.83
N HIS A 63 -9.42 6.90 -11.80
CA HIS A 63 -8.74 7.45 -10.63
C HIS A 63 -9.08 6.67 -9.36
N ALA A 64 -8.07 6.29 -8.59
CA ALA A 64 -8.24 5.71 -7.26
C ALA A 64 -8.09 6.80 -6.18
N VAL A 65 -9.21 7.15 -5.55
CA VAL A 65 -9.31 8.14 -4.49
C VAL A 65 -8.79 7.53 -3.19
N THR A 66 -7.63 8.00 -2.72
CA THR A 66 -7.01 7.47 -1.49
C THR A 66 -7.44 8.21 -0.24
N GLY A 67 -7.93 9.45 -0.36
CA GLY A 67 -8.42 10.25 0.75
C GLY A 67 -7.43 11.24 1.33
N ASN A 68 -6.21 11.30 0.80
CA ASN A 68 -5.09 12.02 1.39
C ASN A 68 -4.22 12.72 0.33
N GLU A 69 -4.78 12.95 -0.85
CA GLU A 69 -4.23 13.80 -1.88
C GLU A 69 -4.14 15.26 -1.41
N TRP A 70 -3.16 15.99 -1.92
CA TRP A 70 -3.03 17.42 -1.66
C TRP A 70 -4.19 18.21 -2.29
N PRO A 71 -4.80 19.17 -1.57
CA PRO A 71 -5.87 20.02 -2.11
C PRO A 71 -5.45 20.76 -3.38
N THR A 72 -4.20 21.22 -3.46
CA THR A 72 -3.63 21.85 -4.66
C THR A 72 -3.63 20.90 -5.86
N SER A 73 -3.29 19.62 -5.66
CA SER A 73 -3.35 18.63 -6.74
C SER A 73 -4.77 18.40 -7.25
N LEU A 74 -5.78 18.41 -6.37
CA LEU A 74 -7.17 18.28 -6.79
C LEU A 74 -7.63 19.54 -7.55
N SER A 75 -7.35 20.72 -7.00
CA SER A 75 -7.73 22.01 -7.59
C SER A 75 -7.20 22.21 -9.02
N TYR A 76 -5.94 21.85 -9.28
CA TYR A 76 -5.40 21.93 -10.64
C TYR A 76 -6.16 21.04 -11.63
N VAL A 77 -6.52 19.83 -11.21
CA VAL A 77 -7.24 18.88 -12.06
C VAL A 77 -8.67 19.37 -12.32
N ASP A 78 -9.37 19.81 -11.27
CA ASP A 78 -10.73 20.35 -11.36
C ASP A 78 -10.83 21.55 -12.29
N ARG A 79 -9.89 22.49 -12.20
CA ARG A 79 -9.93 23.70 -13.03
C ARG A 79 -9.36 23.51 -14.43
N LEU A 80 -8.28 22.76 -14.58
CA LEU A 80 -7.48 22.77 -15.81
C LEU A 80 -7.68 21.52 -16.67
N VAL A 81 -8.00 20.37 -16.07
CA VAL A 81 -8.02 19.08 -16.79
C VAL A 81 -9.43 18.58 -17.02
N LEU A 82 -10.26 18.52 -15.98
CA LEU A 82 -11.63 18.00 -16.08
C LEU A 82 -12.51 18.76 -17.09
N PRO A 83 -12.41 20.10 -17.25
CA PRO A 83 -13.18 20.81 -18.27
C PRO A 83 -12.89 20.32 -19.69
N LEU A 84 -11.62 20.05 -19.99
CA LEU A 84 -11.18 19.52 -21.30
C LEU A 84 -11.74 18.11 -21.54
N LEU A 85 -11.71 17.25 -20.51
CA LEU A 85 -12.26 15.90 -20.59
C LEU A 85 -13.78 15.91 -20.78
N ALA A 86 -14.48 16.77 -20.05
CA ALA A 86 -15.93 16.90 -20.12
C ALA A 86 -16.40 17.46 -21.46
N GLU A 87 -15.69 18.43 -22.03
CA GLU A 87 -15.95 18.96 -23.38
C GLU A 87 -15.88 17.85 -24.44
N ARG A 88 -14.86 16.99 -24.35
CA ARG A 88 -14.67 15.84 -25.23
C ARG A 88 -15.45 14.60 -24.80
N ARG A 89 -16.30 14.72 -23.77
CA ARG A 89 -17.12 13.63 -23.19
C ARG A 89 -16.33 12.37 -22.84
N VAL A 90 -15.07 12.51 -22.42
CA VAL A 90 -14.23 11.40 -21.97
C VAL A 90 -14.82 10.81 -20.69
N ARG A 91 -14.91 9.47 -20.59
CA ARG A 91 -15.44 8.80 -19.40
C ARG A 91 -14.40 8.86 -18.28
N VAL A 92 -14.76 9.48 -17.16
CA VAL A 92 -13.97 9.54 -15.94
C VAL A 92 -14.65 8.69 -14.88
N VAL A 93 -13.87 7.83 -14.23
CA VAL A 93 -14.33 6.95 -13.16
C VAL A 93 -13.47 7.15 -11.93
N GLN A 94 -14.10 7.36 -10.79
CA GLN A 94 -13.45 7.56 -9.50
C GLN A 94 -13.85 6.44 -8.56
N VAL A 95 -12.86 5.68 -8.09
CA VAL A 95 -13.07 4.53 -7.21
C VAL A 95 -12.36 4.72 -5.88
N ALA A 96 -13.00 4.27 -4.81
CA ALA A 96 -12.44 4.29 -3.47
C ALA A 96 -12.63 2.96 -2.77
N ARG A 97 -11.86 2.76 -1.71
CA ARG A 97 -12.05 1.62 -0.82
C ARG A 97 -13.27 1.89 0.07
N MET A 98 -14.17 0.91 0.20
CA MET A 98 -15.40 1.07 0.98
C MET A 98 -15.17 0.91 2.48
N GLY A 99 -14.18 0.10 2.89
CA GLY A 99 -13.94 -0.20 4.29
C GLY A 99 -12.61 -0.89 4.59
N PHE A 100 -12.45 -1.24 5.87
CA PHE A 100 -11.24 -1.88 6.39
C PHE A 100 -10.97 -3.24 5.72
N SER A 101 -12.01 -4.07 5.59
CA SER A 101 -11.92 -5.43 5.08
C SER A 101 -11.98 -5.46 3.55
N ASP A 102 -11.42 -6.49 2.93
CA ASP A 102 -11.55 -6.67 1.47
C ASP A 102 -13.01 -7.00 1.07
N SER A 103 -13.80 -7.55 2.00
CA SER A 103 -15.23 -7.84 1.78
C SER A 103 -16.13 -6.60 1.78
N ASP A 104 -15.66 -5.47 2.31
CA ASP A 104 -16.41 -4.21 2.26
C ASP A 104 -16.48 -3.69 0.82
N GLY A 105 -15.48 -4.04 0.00
CA GLY A 105 -15.50 -3.81 -1.44
C GLY A 105 -14.88 -2.50 -1.93
N VAL A 106 -15.13 -2.25 -3.21
CA VAL A 106 -14.76 -1.03 -3.93
C VAL A 106 -16.02 -0.22 -4.20
N LEU A 107 -16.01 1.05 -3.83
CA LEU A 107 -17.07 1.98 -4.15
C LEU A 107 -16.70 2.77 -5.41
N VAL A 108 -17.60 2.80 -6.39
CA VAL A 108 -17.53 3.76 -7.50
C VAL A 108 -18.19 5.04 -7.02
N LEU A 109 -17.36 6.03 -6.67
CA LEU A 109 -17.81 7.36 -6.23
C LEU A 109 -18.46 8.12 -7.40
N GLU A 110 -17.90 7.97 -8.60
CA GLU A 110 -18.41 8.58 -9.81
C GLU A 110 -18.04 7.77 -11.04
N ASP A 111 -18.94 7.76 -12.02
CA ASP A 111 -18.72 7.24 -13.37
C ASP A 111 -19.51 8.14 -14.34
N SER A 112 -18.80 9.05 -15.01
CA SER A 112 -19.44 10.14 -15.76
C SER A 112 -18.61 10.55 -16.97
N ARG A 113 -19.27 11.16 -17.96
CA ARG A 113 -18.64 11.82 -19.12
C ARG A 113 -18.61 13.34 -18.99
N ALA A 114 -19.01 13.86 -17.83
CA ALA A 114 -19.11 15.29 -17.55
C ALA A 114 -18.59 15.62 -16.14
N THR A 115 -17.64 14.83 -15.63
CA THR A 115 -17.02 15.01 -14.31
C THR A 115 -16.42 16.41 -14.19
N ARG A 116 -16.71 17.09 -13.08
CA ARG A 116 -16.23 18.45 -12.79
C ARG A 116 -15.36 18.54 -11.55
N HIS A 117 -15.37 17.51 -10.71
CA HIS A 117 -14.62 17.49 -9.45
C HIS A 117 -13.99 16.13 -9.18
N ILE A 118 -12.76 16.13 -8.66
CA ILE A 118 -12.15 14.95 -8.05
C ILE A 118 -12.62 14.84 -6.61
N HIS A 119 -13.10 13.67 -6.21
CA HIS A 119 -13.48 13.41 -4.83
C HIS A 119 -12.25 13.43 -3.93
N GLN A 120 -12.26 14.26 -2.89
CA GLN A 120 -11.18 14.33 -1.90
C GLN A 120 -11.02 13.02 -1.12
N ALA A 121 -12.12 12.32 -0.83
CA ALA A 121 -12.11 11.09 -0.06
C ALA A 121 -13.30 10.19 -0.38
N GLY A 122 -13.07 8.88 -0.22
CA GLY A 122 -14.14 7.90 -0.07
C GLY A 122 -14.40 7.56 1.41
N PRO A 123 -15.23 6.54 1.69
CA PRO A 123 -15.64 6.16 3.04
C PRO A 123 -14.50 5.64 3.92
N TRP A 124 -13.44 5.09 3.31
CA TRP A 124 -12.29 4.57 4.02
C TRP A 124 -10.98 5.07 3.40
N ARG A 125 -10.31 5.98 4.10
CA ARG A 125 -9.10 6.65 3.62
C ARG A 125 -7.85 5.85 3.96
N LEU A 126 -6.77 6.16 3.25
CA LEU A 126 -5.46 5.61 3.56
C LEU A 126 -5.01 5.98 4.99
N SER A 127 -5.26 7.23 5.41
CA SER A 127 -4.99 7.68 6.78
C SER A 127 -5.76 6.91 7.83
N ASP A 128 -7.03 6.56 7.57
CA ASP A 128 -7.85 5.83 8.55
C ASP A 128 -7.25 4.45 8.83
N TRP A 129 -6.81 3.74 7.78
CA TRP A 129 -6.09 2.47 7.93
C TRP A 129 -4.76 2.59 8.69
N LEU A 130 -4.03 3.69 8.48
CA LEU A 130 -2.73 3.91 9.11
C LEU A 130 -2.87 4.31 10.59
N VAL A 131 -3.79 5.21 10.91
CA VAL A 131 -4.09 5.69 12.27
C VAL A 131 -4.67 4.55 13.12
N THR A 132 -5.74 3.88 12.65
CA THR A 132 -6.27 2.68 13.33
C THR A 132 -5.21 1.59 13.45
N GLY A 133 -4.33 1.50 12.45
CA GLY A 133 -3.15 0.64 12.40
C GLY A 133 -2.09 0.96 13.45
N GLY A 134 -2.00 2.21 13.91
CA GLY A 134 -0.86 2.71 14.67
C GLY A 134 0.44 2.54 13.88
N THR A 135 0.42 2.94 12.60
CA THR A 135 1.53 2.74 11.65
C THR A 135 1.60 3.87 10.63
N VAL A 136 2.78 4.10 10.05
CA VAL A 136 2.97 4.91 8.82
C VAL A 136 3.03 4.01 7.57
N PRO A 137 2.99 4.57 6.34
CA PRO A 137 3.19 3.79 5.13
C PRO A 137 4.52 3.03 5.17
N GLN A 138 4.44 1.71 5.05
CA GLN A 138 5.61 0.86 5.26
C GLN A 138 6.56 0.89 4.06
N MET A 139 7.81 1.23 4.32
CA MET A 139 8.93 1.14 3.36
C MET A 139 9.73 -0.15 3.49
N ALA A 140 9.65 -0.79 4.67
CA ALA A 140 10.38 -1.99 4.98
C ALA A 140 10.11 -3.09 3.94
N SER A 141 11.16 -3.80 3.51
CA SER A 141 11.14 -4.84 2.48
C SER A 141 10.73 -4.38 1.06
N GLY A 142 10.74 -3.07 0.77
CA GLY A 142 10.45 -2.53 -0.56
C GLY A 142 8.99 -2.74 -1.02
N ARG A 143 8.09 -3.08 -0.10
CA ARG A 143 6.68 -3.35 -0.37
C ARG A 143 5.86 -2.07 -0.27
N ARG A 144 5.24 -1.65 -1.37
CA ARG A 144 4.37 -0.46 -1.45
C ARG A 144 2.93 -0.81 -1.04
N THR A 145 2.73 -1.25 0.20
CA THR A 145 1.45 -1.78 0.67
C THR A 145 0.30 -0.77 0.55
N CYS A 146 0.54 0.51 0.83
CA CYS A 146 -0.44 1.57 0.64
C CYS A 146 -0.93 1.65 -0.82
N SER A 147 0.01 1.72 -1.77
CA SER A 147 -0.30 1.77 -3.20
C SER A 147 -1.00 0.50 -3.68
N ILE A 148 -0.63 -0.67 -3.15
CA ILE A 148 -1.27 -1.94 -3.52
C ILE A 148 -2.71 -1.96 -3.01
N ARG A 149 -2.96 -1.63 -1.74
CA ARG A 149 -4.30 -1.79 -1.13
C ARG A 149 -5.30 -0.68 -1.49
N PHE A 150 -4.83 0.55 -1.72
CA PHE A 150 -5.68 1.71 -1.96
C PHE A 150 -5.69 2.19 -3.42
N LYS A 151 -4.74 1.73 -4.25
CA LYS A 151 -4.75 2.00 -5.69
C LYS A 151 -4.93 0.71 -6.49
N GLY A 152 -3.89 -0.12 -6.56
CA GLY A 152 -3.90 -1.33 -7.41
C GLY A 152 -5.12 -2.21 -7.18
N TRP A 153 -5.39 -2.58 -5.92
CA TRP A 153 -6.53 -3.43 -5.55
C TRP A 153 -7.88 -2.83 -5.97
N CYS A 154 -8.09 -1.51 -5.79
CA CYS A 154 -9.35 -0.86 -6.20
C CYS A 154 -9.50 -0.83 -7.73
N LEU A 155 -8.43 -0.45 -8.44
CA LEU A 155 -8.40 -0.37 -9.91
C LEU A 155 -8.61 -1.75 -10.54
N ASP A 156 -7.94 -2.77 -10.02
CA ASP A 156 -7.99 -4.13 -10.55
C ASP A 156 -9.39 -4.76 -10.36
N HIS A 157 -10.00 -4.63 -9.18
CA HIS A 157 -11.36 -5.16 -8.96
C HIS A 157 -12.42 -4.40 -9.75
N TRP A 158 -12.27 -3.08 -9.91
CA TRP A 158 -13.12 -2.32 -10.83
C TRP A 158 -12.96 -2.82 -12.27
N ALA A 159 -11.73 -3.03 -12.74
CA ALA A 159 -11.47 -3.49 -14.11
C ALA A 159 -12.07 -4.89 -14.36
N VAL A 160 -12.00 -5.80 -13.39
CA VAL A 160 -12.68 -7.11 -13.48
C VAL A 160 -14.19 -6.93 -13.60
N ALA A 161 -14.79 -6.03 -12.82
CA ALA A 161 -16.23 -5.77 -12.87
C ALA A 161 -16.67 -5.10 -14.18
N GLU A 162 -15.78 -4.36 -14.83
CA GLU A 162 -16.06 -3.62 -16.07
C GLU A 162 -15.87 -4.48 -17.32
N PHE A 163 -14.77 -5.22 -17.39
CA PHE A 163 -14.38 -5.93 -18.61
C PHE A 163 -14.70 -7.42 -18.56
N GLY A 164 -14.84 -8.01 -17.37
CA GLY A 164 -14.97 -9.45 -17.19
C GLY A 164 -13.77 -10.17 -17.79
N GLN A 165 -13.99 -10.89 -18.89
CA GLN A 165 -12.93 -11.60 -19.62
C GLN A 165 -12.34 -10.82 -20.80
N ARG A 166 -12.90 -9.67 -21.16
CA ARG A 166 -12.39 -8.85 -22.27
C ARG A 166 -11.02 -8.26 -21.91
N ALA A 167 -10.11 -8.26 -22.87
CA ALA A 167 -8.83 -7.58 -22.72
C ALA A 167 -9.00 -6.07 -22.85
N PHE A 168 -8.14 -5.31 -22.18
CA PHE A 168 -8.07 -3.86 -22.28
C PHE A 168 -6.61 -3.39 -22.28
N ARG A 169 -6.37 -2.19 -22.80
CA ARG A 169 -5.06 -1.53 -22.73
C ARG A 169 -4.99 -0.72 -21.43
N ARG A 170 -3.97 -0.95 -20.60
CA ARG A 170 -3.72 -0.15 -19.39
C ARG A 170 -2.58 0.82 -19.61
N VAL A 171 -2.86 2.10 -19.47
CA VAL A 171 -1.87 3.16 -19.62
C VAL A 171 -1.39 3.61 -18.25
N ILE A 172 -0.06 3.66 -18.08
CA ILE A 172 0.60 4.12 -16.85
C ILE A 172 1.57 5.25 -17.17
N GLY A 173 1.50 6.34 -16.40
CA GLY A 173 2.37 7.50 -16.53
C GLY A 173 3.77 7.30 -15.95
N TYR A 174 4.57 6.42 -16.54
CA TYR A 174 6.02 6.37 -16.32
C TYR A 174 6.71 7.22 -17.38
N HIS A 175 7.59 8.14 -16.97
CA HIS A 175 8.40 8.93 -17.90
C HIS A 175 9.70 8.22 -18.26
N ALA A 176 10.46 8.74 -19.24
CA ALA A 176 11.65 8.09 -19.81
C ALA A 176 12.72 7.70 -18.77
N GLY A 177 12.86 8.47 -17.69
CA GLY A 177 13.77 8.18 -16.57
C GLY A 177 13.33 7.02 -15.66
N GLU A 178 12.13 6.49 -15.83
CA GLU A 178 11.54 5.45 -14.99
C GLU A 178 11.48 4.06 -15.66
N ARG A 179 12.33 3.82 -16.65
CA ARG A 179 12.35 2.57 -17.45
C ARG A 179 12.38 1.28 -16.61
N LYS A 180 13.12 1.26 -15.50
CA LYS A 180 13.15 0.11 -14.57
C LYS A 180 11.77 -0.21 -13.97
N ARG A 181 10.92 0.79 -13.76
CA ARG A 181 9.55 0.61 -13.26
C ARG A 181 8.66 -0.02 -14.34
N MET A 182 8.81 0.43 -15.58
CA MET A 182 8.14 -0.14 -16.75
C MET A 182 8.51 -1.62 -16.93
N GLU A 183 9.80 -1.96 -16.94
CA GLU A 183 10.26 -3.35 -17.08
C GLU A 183 9.66 -4.26 -15.99
N LYS A 184 9.66 -3.78 -14.74
CA LYS A 184 9.07 -4.50 -13.62
C LYS A 184 7.56 -4.68 -13.79
N ASP A 185 6.83 -3.63 -14.17
CA ASP A 185 5.38 -3.69 -14.38
C ASP A 185 5.02 -4.64 -15.52
N THR A 186 5.68 -4.52 -16.67
CA THR A 186 5.49 -5.43 -17.81
C THR A 186 5.76 -6.88 -17.42
N LYS A 187 6.83 -7.16 -16.66
CA LYS A 187 7.14 -8.52 -16.20
C LYS A 187 6.06 -9.07 -15.26
N ILE A 188 5.50 -8.23 -14.39
CA ILE A 188 4.39 -8.63 -13.52
C ILE A 188 3.15 -8.91 -14.37
N GLN A 189 2.80 -8.03 -15.30
CA GLN A 189 1.63 -8.18 -16.15
C GLN A 189 1.71 -9.42 -17.05
N ASN A 190 2.89 -9.72 -17.62
CA ASN A 190 3.10 -10.92 -18.43
C ASN A 190 2.84 -12.19 -17.63
N ARG A 191 3.34 -12.27 -16.39
CA ARG A 191 3.08 -13.41 -15.49
C ARG A 191 1.60 -13.54 -15.14
N LEU A 192 0.88 -12.43 -14.97
CA LEU A 192 -0.56 -12.44 -14.73
C LEU A 192 -1.33 -12.96 -15.95
N ASN A 193 -0.95 -12.52 -17.15
CA ASN A 193 -1.53 -12.99 -18.41
C ASN A 193 -1.24 -14.50 -18.62
N GLU A 194 0.00 -14.93 -18.43
CA GLU A 194 0.42 -16.35 -18.49
C GLU A 194 -0.41 -17.21 -17.51
N ARG A 195 -0.52 -16.77 -16.25
CA ARG A 195 -1.28 -17.49 -15.22
C ARG A 195 -2.76 -17.59 -15.54
N ALA A 196 -3.33 -16.59 -16.22
CA ALA A 196 -4.72 -16.61 -16.66
C ALA A 196 -4.93 -17.38 -17.96
N GLY A 197 -3.87 -17.80 -18.66
CA GLY A 197 -3.95 -18.45 -19.98
C GLY A 197 -4.51 -17.54 -21.08
N ARG A 198 -4.56 -16.22 -20.85
CA ARG A 198 -5.09 -15.22 -21.79
C ARG A 198 -4.51 -13.84 -21.51
N VAL A 199 -4.61 -12.95 -22.50
CA VAL A 199 -4.32 -11.53 -22.29
C VAL A 199 -5.45 -10.92 -21.45
N ILE A 200 -5.13 -10.49 -20.22
CA ILE A 200 -6.06 -9.73 -19.37
C ILE A 200 -5.92 -8.25 -19.67
N CYS A 201 -4.66 -7.79 -19.75
CA CYS A 201 -4.30 -6.40 -19.87
C CYS A 201 -2.99 -6.28 -20.64
N GLU A 202 -2.93 -5.30 -21.55
CA GLU A 202 -1.72 -4.89 -22.26
C GLU A 202 -1.24 -3.55 -21.69
N PRO A 203 -0.05 -3.50 -21.08
CA PRO A 203 0.47 -2.25 -20.55
C PRO A 203 1.00 -1.33 -21.67
N SER A 204 0.78 -0.03 -21.57
CA SER A 204 1.28 1.00 -22.50
C SER A 204 1.92 2.17 -21.74
N TYR A 205 3.00 2.73 -22.28
CA TYR A 205 3.84 3.73 -21.61
C TYR A 205 4.19 4.92 -22.52
N PRO A 206 3.21 5.78 -22.87
CA PRO A 206 3.37 6.78 -23.93
C PRO A 206 4.51 7.78 -23.71
N LEU A 207 4.80 8.15 -22.47
CA LEU A 207 5.88 9.10 -22.17
C LEU A 207 7.27 8.49 -22.36
N ILE A 208 7.44 7.19 -22.10
CA ILE A 208 8.69 6.49 -22.40
C ILE A 208 8.87 6.39 -23.91
N GLU A 209 7.80 6.04 -24.63
CA GLU A 209 7.77 5.96 -26.09
C GLU A 209 8.07 7.32 -26.74
N ALA A 210 7.56 8.40 -26.16
CA ALA A 210 7.85 9.77 -26.58
C ALA A 210 9.23 10.30 -26.11
N GLY A 211 9.99 9.52 -25.34
CA GLY A 211 11.29 9.94 -24.81
C GLY A 211 11.23 11.11 -23.81
N MET A 212 10.06 11.40 -23.26
CA MET A 212 9.86 12.54 -22.35
C MET A 212 10.36 12.18 -20.96
N ASP A 213 11.37 12.89 -20.48
CA ASP A 213 11.81 12.83 -19.09
C ASP A 213 10.95 13.73 -18.18
N ARG A 214 11.37 13.91 -16.93
CA ARG A 214 10.62 14.72 -15.95
C ARG A 214 10.48 16.17 -16.40
N ALA A 215 11.58 16.78 -16.84
CA ALA A 215 11.60 18.19 -17.21
C ALA A 215 10.78 18.42 -18.49
N ALA A 216 10.89 17.51 -19.46
CA ALA A 216 10.08 17.55 -20.67
C ALA A 216 8.58 17.42 -20.38
N VAL A 217 8.18 16.53 -19.46
CA VAL A 217 6.78 16.41 -19.02
C VAL A 217 6.29 17.71 -18.36
N GLU A 218 7.04 18.25 -17.41
CA GLU A 218 6.65 19.48 -16.69
C GLU A 218 6.54 20.67 -17.66
N ALA A 219 7.49 20.82 -18.59
CA ALA A 219 7.45 21.86 -19.61
C ALA A 219 6.27 21.68 -20.57
N TYR A 220 5.99 20.45 -21.00
CA TYR A 220 4.86 20.14 -21.88
C TYR A 220 3.53 20.52 -21.23
N VAL A 221 3.32 20.14 -19.96
CA VAL A 221 2.08 20.46 -19.23
C VAL A 221 1.96 21.97 -19.02
N LEU A 222 3.03 22.65 -18.59
CA LEU A 222 3.05 24.09 -18.40
C LEU A 222 2.68 24.83 -19.69
N GLN A 223 3.24 24.41 -20.83
CA GLN A 223 2.97 25.03 -22.12
C GLN A 223 1.49 24.94 -22.52
N ARG A 224 0.80 23.83 -22.21
CA ARG A 224 -0.61 23.63 -22.58
C ARG A 224 -1.59 24.25 -21.59
N LEU A 225 -1.28 24.20 -20.30
CA LEU A 225 -2.22 24.57 -19.25
C LEU A 225 -1.96 25.95 -18.64
N GLY A 226 -0.81 26.56 -18.94
CA GLY A 226 -0.41 27.86 -18.39
C GLY A 226 -0.01 27.83 -16.91
N GLU A 227 -0.17 26.69 -16.23
CA GLU A 227 0.19 26.50 -14.83
C GLU A 227 1.01 25.22 -14.61
N PRO A 228 2.02 25.24 -13.72
CA PRO A 228 2.82 24.07 -13.43
C PRO A 228 2.01 23.08 -12.57
N ILE A 229 1.79 21.87 -13.09
CA ILE A 229 1.21 20.77 -12.30
C ILE A 229 2.34 19.99 -11.63
N GLN A 230 2.30 19.91 -10.31
CA GLN A 230 3.27 19.13 -9.54
C GLN A 230 3.01 17.62 -9.62
N LYS A 231 3.99 16.79 -9.23
CA LYS A 231 3.73 15.37 -8.98
C LYS A 231 2.69 15.21 -7.86
N SER A 232 1.83 14.22 -8.03
CA SER A 232 0.85 13.82 -7.04
C SER A 232 1.37 12.70 -6.14
N TYR A 233 1.11 12.84 -4.84
CA TYR A 233 1.38 11.85 -3.80
C TYR A 233 0.57 12.23 -2.55
N CYS A 234 0.43 11.33 -1.58
CA CYS A 234 -0.25 11.64 -0.32
C CYS A 234 0.60 12.55 0.57
N THR A 235 0.00 13.36 1.43
CA THR A 235 0.72 14.30 2.32
C THR A 235 1.81 13.63 3.17
N PHE A 236 1.55 12.42 3.65
CA PHE A 236 2.47 11.56 4.41
C PHE A 236 3.14 10.47 3.55
N CYS A 237 3.40 10.71 2.27
CA CYS A 237 4.05 9.72 1.41
C CYS A 237 5.55 9.58 1.75
N PRO A 238 6.05 8.39 2.10
CA PRO A 238 7.48 8.21 2.38
C PRO A 238 8.36 8.26 1.11
N PHE A 239 7.73 8.29 -0.07
CA PHE A 239 8.41 8.50 -1.35
C PHE A 239 8.36 9.97 -1.80
N SER A 240 7.97 10.90 -0.93
CA SER A 240 7.92 12.33 -1.25
C SER A 240 9.23 12.84 -1.85
N GLY A 241 10.40 12.43 -1.34
CA GLY A 241 11.73 12.76 -1.89
C GLY A 241 12.09 12.12 -3.25
N VAL A 242 11.30 11.15 -3.72
CA VAL A 242 11.41 10.57 -5.09
C VAL A 242 10.32 11.16 -6.00
N CYS A 243 9.17 11.49 -5.42
CA CYS A 243 8.05 12.14 -6.11
C CYS A 243 8.30 13.64 -6.32
N ALA A 244 9.07 14.27 -5.46
CA ALA A 244 9.52 15.66 -5.46
C ALA A 244 10.94 15.71 -4.87
N SER A 245 11.66 16.83 -5.02
CA SER A 245 12.85 17.03 -4.18
C SER A 245 12.42 17.24 -2.73
N ARG A 246 13.34 17.00 -1.79
CA ARG A 246 13.12 17.33 -0.36
C ARG A 246 12.62 18.76 -0.20
N ASP A 247 13.34 19.71 -0.79
CA ASP A 247 13.01 21.14 -0.70
C ASP A 247 11.61 21.47 -1.21
N ARG A 248 11.19 20.84 -2.33
CA ARG A 248 9.85 21.03 -2.89
C ARG A 248 8.76 20.41 -2.01
N HIS A 249 9.04 19.25 -1.40
CA HIS A 249 8.10 18.64 -0.46
C HIS A 249 7.93 19.51 0.79
N GLU A 250 9.02 20.01 1.36
CA GLU A 250 8.98 20.89 2.54
C GLU A 250 8.33 22.24 2.23
N ALA A 251 8.58 22.81 1.05
CA ALA A 251 7.85 24.01 0.60
C ALA A 251 6.34 23.77 0.59
N ARG A 252 5.90 22.61 0.08
CA ARG A 252 4.48 22.25 0.05
C ARG A 252 3.90 21.99 1.46
N LEU A 253 4.70 21.46 2.38
CA LEU A 253 4.29 21.33 3.79
C LEU A 253 4.12 22.70 4.45
N ARG A 254 5.00 23.66 4.15
CA ARG A 254 4.88 25.05 4.64
C ARG A 254 3.65 25.77 4.09
N GLU A 255 3.24 25.47 2.86
CA GLU A 255 1.99 25.99 2.26
C GLU A 255 0.73 25.41 2.91
N HIS A 256 0.84 24.24 3.57
CA HIS A 256 -0.27 23.56 4.23
C HIS A 256 0.12 23.01 5.62
N PRO A 257 0.37 23.89 6.62
CA PRO A 257 0.86 23.48 7.94
C PRO A 257 -0.07 22.51 8.68
N ASP A 258 -1.38 22.61 8.46
CA ASP A 258 -2.40 21.72 9.01
C ASP A 258 -2.24 20.28 8.50
N LEU A 259 -2.03 20.10 7.20
CA LEU A 259 -1.78 18.79 6.60
C LEU A 259 -0.42 18.21 6.98
N ALA A 260 0.57 19.09 7.17
CA ALA A 260 1.88 18.70 7.68
C ALA A 260 1.80 18.21 9.13
N ALA A 261 1.04 18.91 9.98
CA ALA A 261 0.75 18.51 11.35
C ALA A 261 0.03 17.15 11.41
N GLU A 262 -0.88 16.86 10.47
CA GLU A 262 -1.48 15.53 10.33
C GLU A 262 -0.48 14.42 10.08
N ALA A 263 0.46 14.64 9.14
CA ALA A 263 1.51 13.69 8.83
C ALA A 263 2.44 13.47 10.04
N LEU A 264 2.81 14.53 10.74
CA LEU A 264 3.64 14.47 11.95
C LEU A 264 2.92 13.74 13.09
N ALA A 265 1.63 14.02 13.33
CA ALA A 265 0.85 13.33 14.35
C ALA A 265 0.70 11.83 14.06
N MET A 266 0.52 11.45 12.79
CA MET A 266 0.51 10.04 12.37
C MET A 266 1.85 9.35 12.66
N GLU A 267 2.96 10.01 12.32
CA GLU A 267 4.30 9.48 12.59
C GLU A 267 4.59 9.40 14.09
N TYR A 268 4.22 10.42 14.88
CA TYR A 268 4.35 10.44 16.32
C TYR A 268 3.62 9.26 16.96
N ALA A 269 2.34 9.04 16.63
CA ALA A 269 1.56 7.93 17.15
C ALA A 269 2.16 6.56 16.74
N SER A 270 2.62 6.44 15.50
CA SER A 270 3.32 5.25 15.00
C SER A 270 4.60 4.95 15.78
N MET A 271 5.43 5.95 16.03
CA MET A 271 6.67 5.81 16.80
C MET A 271 6.41 5.59 18.29
N ALA A 272 5.40 6.23 18.88
CA ALA A 272 4.99 5.98 20.26
C ALA A 272 4.67 4.50 20.48
N LEU A 273 3.85 3.94 19.59
CA LEU A 273 3.48 2.53 19.59
C LEU A 273 4.57 1.60 19.08
N ASN A 274 5.57 2.09 18.33
CA ASN A 274 6.70 1.36 17.80
C ASN A 274 7.88 2.24 17.39
N GLU A 275 8.88 2.38 18.27
CA GLU A 275 9.99 3.32 18.06
C GLU A 275 10.66 3.30 16.67
N PRO A 276 10.99 2.15 16.05
CA PRO A 276 11.64 2.13 14.74
C PRO A 276 10.72 2.46 13.56
N MET A 277 9.45 2.83 13.79
CA MET A 277 8.43 2.98 12.76
C MET A 277 8.22 4.45 12.37
N SER A 278 9.29 5.10 11.93
CA SER A 278 9.26 6.42 11.30
C SER A 278 8.91 6.33 9.80
N LEU A 279 8.53 7.46 9.21
CA LEU A 279 8.11 7.58 7.82
C LEU A 279 9.25 7.26 6.85
N TYR A 280 10.46 7.74 7.14
CA TYR A 280 11.64 7.54 6.28
C TYR A 280 12.58 6.43 6.77
N GLY A 281 12.16 5.64 7.77
CA GLY A 281 12.84 4.43 8.28
C GLY A 281 14.09 4.68 9.12
N THR A 282 15.03 5.50 8.64
CA THR A 282 16.24 5.89 9.38
C THR A 282 16.14 7.28 9.99
N ARG A 283 15.12 8.05 9.59
CA ARG A 283 14.87 9.42 10.01
C ARG A 283 13.36 9.63 10.13
N SER A 284 12.93 10.50 11.03
CA SER A 284 11.55 10.96 11.15
C SER A 284 11.31 12.23 10.34
N LEU A 285 10.04 12.49 9.98
CA LEU A 285 9.65 13.77 9.39
C LEU A 285 9.91 14.92 10.37
N TYR A 286 9.69 14.70 11.68
CA TYR A 286 10.00 15.70 12.70
C TYR A 286 11.49 16.09 12.69
N GLU A 287 12.41 15.12 12.81
CA GLU A 287 13.85 15.38 12.74
C GLU A 287 14.23 16.10 11.44
N GLN A 288 13.60 15.73 10.32
CA GLN A 288 13.87 16.37 9.04
C GLN A 288 13.45 17.85 9.02
N LEU A 289 12.26 18.18 9.53
CA LEU A 289 11.73 19.53 9.50
C LEU A 289 12.44 20.46 10.49
N THR A 290 12.93 19.94 11.62
CA THR A 290 13.71 20.71 12.60
C THR A 290 15.09 21.14 12.10
N GLU A 291 15.57 20.62 10.95
CA GLU A 291 16.85 21.04 10.35
C GLU A 291 16.78 22.45 9.72
N ASP A 292 15.59 23.04 9.57
CA ASP A 292 15.38 24.31 8.87
C ASP A 292 14.31 25.16 9.56
N GLU A 293 14.71 26.32 10.09
CA GLU A 293 13.87 27.29 10.83
C GLU A 293 12.66 27.80 10.00
N ARG A 294 12.71 27.70 8.66
CA ARG A 294 11.56 28.04 7.81
C ARG A 294 10.33 27.16 8.08
N ASN A 295 10.51 26.03 8.78
CA ASN A 295 9.45 25.10 9.13
C ASN A 295 8.77 25.41 10.49
N ASP A 296 9.12 26.50 11.18
CA ASP A 296 8.55 26.85 12.49
C ASP A 296 7.01 26.86 12.51
N ALA A 297 6.36 27.41 11.48
CA ALA A 297 4.91 27.40 11.39
C ALA A 297 4.31 25.98 11.32
N VAL A 298 5.01 25.05 10.68
CA VAL A 298 4.62 23.62 10.62
C VAL A 298 4.80 22.95 11.98
N LEU A 299 5.91 23.23 12.66
CA LEU A 299 6.19 22.66 13.99
C LEU A 299 5.23 23.21 15.05
N THR A 300 4.88 24.49 14.99
CA THR A 300 3.85 25.10 15.83
C THR A 300 2.48 24.45 15.59
N ALA A 301 2.07 24.33 14.31
CA ALA A 301 0.81 23.65 13.97
C ALA A 301 0.78 22.19 14.43
N PHE A 302 1.93 21.52 14.46
CA PHE A 302 2.06 20.17 14.99
C PHE A 302 1.84 20.12 16.51
N GLU A 303 2.50 20.98 17.29
CA GLU A 303 2.29 21.03 18.75
C GLU A 303 0.86 21.42 19.10
N GLU A 304 0.29 22.45 18.44
CA GLU A 304 -1.12 22.83 18.60
C GLU A 304 -2.06 21.65 18.31
N ARG A 305 -1.75 20.86 17.27
CA ARG A 305 -2.52 19.66 16.95
C ARG A 305 -2.41 18.59 18.03
N LEU A 306 -1.22 18.35 18.57
CA LEU A 306 -1.04 17.39 19.66
C LEU A 306 -1.85 17.82 20.89
N ASP A 307 -1.85 19.10 21.23
CA ASP A 307 -2.58 19.62 22.38
C ASP A 307 -4.09 19.60 22.18
N ALA A 308 -4.57 19.83 20.95
CA ALA A 308 -5.99 19.75 20.59
C ALA A 308 -6.50 18.30 20.44
N SER A 309 -5.59 17.32 20.26
CA SER A 309 -5.97 15.92 20.07
C SER A 309 -6.19 15.21 21.40
N PRO A 310 -7.21 14.33 21.53
CA PRO A 310 -7.28 13.44 22.67
C PRO A 310 -6.09 12.49 22.67
N PHE A 311 -5.51 12.23 23.84
CA PHE A 311 -4.42 11.27 24.06
C PHE A 311 -4.92 10.04 24.80
N SER A 312 -4.33 8.91 24.47
CA SER A 312 -4.56 7.63 25.11
C SER A 312 -3.27 7.14 25.77
N LEU A 313 -3.40 6.47 26.92
CA LEU A 313 -2.36 5.57 27.40
C LEU A 313 -2.58 4.20 26.77
N TYR A 314 -1.63 3.80 25.94
CA TYR A 314 -1.63 2.51 25.29
C TYR A 314 -0.70 1.56 26.01
N GLU A 315 -1.24 0.44 26.49
CA GLU A 315 -0.43 -0.70 26.85
C GLU A 315 -0.07 -1.46 25.56
N VAL A 316 1.23 -1.53 25.27
CA VAL A 316 1.77 -2.26 24.14
C VAL A 316 2.53 -3.46 24.64
N ARG A 317 2.08 -4.66 24.25
CA ARG A 317 2.73 -5.94 24.54
C ARG A 317 3.15 -6.61 23.24
N ARG A 318 4.36 -7.15 23.16
CA ARG A 318 4.84 -7.82 21.93
C ARG A 318 5.56 -9.11 22.20
N LEU A 319 5.35 -10.06 21.28
CA LEU A 319 6.11 -11.30 21.19
C LEU A 319 6.87 -11.32 19.87
N TYR A 320 8.17 -11.48 19.97
CA TYR A 320 9.07 -11.69 18.85
C TYR A 320 9.38 -13.17 18.75
N LEU A 321 8.68 -13.87 17.87
CA LEU A 321 8.90 -15.30 17.66
C LEU A 321 10.00 -15.54 16.62
N PRO A 322 10.72 -16.67 16.68
CA PRO A 322 11.70 -17.03 15.66
C PRO A 322 11.02 -17.28 14.30
N GLY A 323 11.63 -16.73 13.26
CA GLY A 323 11.18 -16.77 11.86
C GLY A 323 11.68 -17.99 11.10
N ARG A 324 11.33 -18.04 9.81
CA ARG A 324 11.86 -19.06 8.89
C ARG A 324 13.12 -18.54 8.22
N THR A 325 14.20 -19.31 8.27
CA THR A 325 15.45 -19.06 7.55
C THR A 325 15.25 -19.11 6.03
N LYS A 326 16.23 -18.60 5.26
CA LYS A 326 16.24 -18.73 3.80
C LYS A 326 16.26 -20.21 3.38
N ASP A 327 17.09 -21.02 4.02
CA ASP A 327 17.17 -22.46 3.78
C ASP A 327 15.79 -23.12 4.02
N CYS A 328 15.10 -22.75 5.09
CA CYS A 328 13.74 -23.25 5.36
C CYS A 328 12.80 -22.99 4.20
N ARG A 329 12.82 -21.78 3.64
CA ARG A 329 11.95 -21.39 2.53
C ARG A 329 12.36 -22.07 1.23
N HIS A 330 13.67 -22.21 1.01
CA HIS A 330 14.20 -22.87 -0.17
C HIS A 330 13.78 -24.35 -0.21
N HIS A 331 14.00 -25.10 0.87
CA HIS A 331 13.76 -26.55 0.88
C HIS A 331 12.35 -26.97 1.26
N HIS A 332 11.62 -26.20 2.08
CA HIS A 332 10.24 -26.54 2.47
C HIS A 332 9.18 -25.68 1.75
N GLY A 333 9.57 -24.75 0.88
CA GLY A 333 8.63 -23.88 0.17
C GLY A 333 7.84 -22.95 1.12
N ASP A 334 6.53 -22.81 0.90
CA ASP A 334 5.69 -21.87 1.66
C ASP A 334 5.31 -22.35 3.07
N ARG A 335 5.38 -23.66 3.34
CA ARG A 335 4.96 -24.25 4.61
C ARG A 335 6.02 -25.17 5.17
N CYS A 336 6.34 -25.00 6.46
CA CYS A 336 7.27 -25.88 7.17
C CYS A 336 6.47 -26.83 8.07
N ALA A 337 6.12 -28.02 7.57
CA ALA A 337 5.33 -29.00 8.31
C ALA A 337 6.15 -29.77 9.36
N ARG A 338 7.42 -30.03 9.06
CA ARG A 338 8.36 -30.74 9.94
C ARG A 338 9.62 -29.89 10.13
N PRO A 339 9.62 -28.96 11.10
CA PRO A 339 10.76 -28.07 11.31
C PRO A 339 11.99 -28.85 11.75
N ARG A 340 13.12 -28.54 11.14
CA ARG A 340 14.47 -28.93 11.58
C ARG A 340 15.13 -27.77 12.32
N TRP A 341 16.25 -27.99 13.01
CA TRP A 341 16.95 -26.93 13.75
C TRP A 341 17.30 -25.72 12.87
N TRP A 342 17.77 -25.95 11.64
CA TRP A 342 18.12 -24.92 10.66
C TRP A 342 16.90 -24.19 10.07
N CYS A 343 15.67 -24.59 10.43
CA CYS A 343 14.48 -23.90 9.96
C CYS A 343 14.28 -22.53 10.63
N ARG A 344 14.84 -22.34 11.82
CA ARG A 344 14.67 -21.12 12.63
C ARG A 344 15.98 -20.44 13.02
N THR A 345 17.08 -21.17 12.94
CA THR A 345 18.44 -20.71 13.22
C THR A 345 19.26 -20.81 11.94
N GLU A 346 19.98 -19.76 11.57
CA GLU A 346 20.82 -19.79 10.38
C GLU A 346 21.96 -20.80 10.55
N ARG A 347 22.34 -21.47 9.46
CA ARG A 347 23.56 -22.27 9.42
C ARG A 347 24.77 -21.34 9.33
N THR A 348 25.80 -21.60 10.13
CA THR A 348 27.09 -20.88 10.00
C THR A 348 27.77 -21.19 8.65
N ALA A 349 28.80 -20.41 8.32
CA ALA A 349 29.63 -20.70 7.15
C ALA A 349 30.35 -22.05 7.27
N ALA A 350 30.77 -22.45 8.48
CA ALA A 350 31.39 -23.76 8.73
C ALA A 350 30.40 -24.90 8.43
N CYS A 351 29.18 -24.81 8.97
CA CYS A 351 28.11 -25.77 8.72
C CYS A 351 27.83 -25.95 7.22
N ARG A 352 27.86 -24.85 6.45
CA ARG A 352 27.65 -24.90 4.99
C ARG A 352 28.80 -25.58 4.28
N ARG A 353 30.05 -25.32 4.66
CA ARG A 353 31.22 -25.96 4.05
C ARG A 353 31.27 -27.46 4.33
N GLU A 354 30.97 -27.86 5.56
CA GLU A 354 31.18 -29.24 6.02
C GLU A 354 30.00 -30.16 5.71
N HIS A 355 28.78 -29.60 5.56
CA HIS A 355 27.56 -30.40 5.48
C HIS A 355 26.63 -30.05 4.31
N ALA A 356 27.04 -29.19 3.37
CA ALA A 356 26.26 -28.98 2.15
C ALA A 356 26.47 -30.14 1.17
N VAL A 357 25.38 -30.74 0.73
CA VAL A 357 25.37 -31.79 -0.31
C VAL A 357 24.69 -31.21 -1.54
N PHE A 358 25.23 -31.46 -2.72
CA PHE A 358 24.70 -30.95 -3.97
C PHE A 358 24.32 -32.08 -4.93
N GLU A 359 23.27 -31.86 -5.70
CA GLU A 359 22.92 -32.67 -6.86
C GLU A 359 23.12 -31.84 -8.14
N THR A 360 23.50 -32.50 -9.24
CA THR A 360 23.68 -31.88 -10.56
C THR A 360 22.57 -32.36 -11.47
N GLY A 361 21.76 -31.42 -11.98
CA GLY A 361 20.69 -31.68 -12.93
C GLY A 361 21.22 -32.05 -14.32
N ALA A 362 20.34 -32.60 -15.16
CA ALA A 362 20.66 -32.98 -16.54
C ALA A 362 21.06 -31.78 -17.43
N ASP A 363 20.69 -30.56 -17.03
CA ASP A 363 21.05 -29.27 -17.63
C ASP A 363 22.39 -28.71 -17.10
N GLY A 364 23.09 -29.45 -16.23
CA GLY A 364 24.31 -29.01 -15.56
C GLY A 364 24.08 -28.08 -14.36
N THR A 365 22.83 -27.78 -14.02
CA THR A 365 22.51 -26.90 -12.89
C THR A 365 22.78 -27.62 -11.57
N ARG A 366 23.58 -27.01 -10.70
CA ARG A 366 23.92 -27.56 -9.38
C ARG A 366 22.99 -27.03 -8.31
N THR A 367 22.26 -27.90 -7.62
CA THR A 367 21.28 -27.55 -6.58
C THR A 367 21.69 -28.13 -5.23
N GLU A 368 21.61 -27.34 -4.16
CA GLU A 368 21.89 -27.81 -2.80
C GLU A 368 20.71 -28.68 -2.32
N LEU A 369 20.99 -29.87 -1.82
CA LEU A 369 20.01 -30.74 -1.17
C LEU A 369 19.66 -30.22 0.24
N PRO A 370 18.49 -30.58 0.79
CA PRO A 370 18.11 -30.19 2.13
C PRO A 370 19.20 -30.55 3.17
N PRO A 371 19.56 -29.64 4.09
CA PRO A 371 20.63 -29.88 5.05
C PRO A 371 20.36 -31.12 5.91
N GLN A 372 21.28 -32.08 5.84
CA GLN A 372 21.23 -33.33 6.61
C GLN A 372 21.90 -33.22 7.98
N CYS A 373 22.68 -32.17 8.22
CA CYS A 373 23.31 -31.87 9.50
C CYS A 373 22.26 -31.92 10.64
N ALA A 374 22.57 -32.68 11.70
CA ALA A 374 21.74 -32.77 12.90
C ALA A 374 21.87 -31.55 13.83
N GLY A 375 22.88 -30.70 13.62
CA GLY A 375 23.15 -29.51 14.43
C GLY A 375 23.68 -29.86 15.81
N LEU A 376 24.51 -30.92 15.90
CA LEU A 376 25.07 -31.36 17.19
C LEU A 376 26.33 -30.57 17.58
N ASP A 377 27.02 -29.97 16.60
CA ASP A 377 28.21 -29.15 16.85
C ASP A 377 27.83 -27.69 17.09
N ASP A 378 28.43 -27.06 18.11
CA ASP A 378 28.21 -25.64 18.42
C ASP A 378 28.58 -24.73 17.24
N GLY A 379 29.55 -25.16 16.42
CA GLY A 379 29.95 -24.48 15.19
C GLY A 379 28.87 -24.49 14.10
N CYS A 380 27.78 -25.26 14.24
CA CYS A 380 26.72 -25.33 13.24
C CYS A 380 25.65 -24.23 13.38
N HIS A 381 25.42 -23.74 14.59
CA HIS A 381 24.34 -22.80 14.90
C HIS A 381 24.79 -21.35 14.74
N GLY A 382 24.18 -20.66 13.79
CA GLY A 382 24.29 -19.21 13.65
C GLY A 382 23.18 -18.49 14.43
N ASN A 383 22.78 -17.32 13.93
CA ASN A 383 21.80 -16.49 14.62
C ASN A 383 20.36 -16.96 14.36
N PRO A 384 19.47 -16.93 15.38
CA PRO A 384 18.04 -17.06 15.18
C PRO A 384 17.49 -15.95 14.27
N VAL A 385 16.63 -16.29 13.33
CA VAL A 385 16.04 -15.32 12.41
C VAL A 385 14.82 -14.67 13.06
N LYS A 386 14.65 -13.36 12.91
CA LYS A 386 13.46 -12.65 13.36
C LYS A 386 12.21 -13.13 12.61
N GLY A 387 11.21 -13.59 13.34
CA GLY A 387 9.89 -13.91 12.80
C GLY A 387 8.91 -12.74 12.88
N PRO A 388 7.65 -12.96 12.48
CA PRO A 388 6.61 -11.94 12.62
C PRO A 388 6.42 -11.58 14.09
N ALA A 389 6.55 -10.28 14.41
CA ALA A 389 6.19 -9.78 15.73
C ALA A 389 4.67 -9.86 15.90
N TRP A 390 4.24 -10.44 17.02
CA TRP A 390 2.86 -10.36 17.46
C TRP A 390 2.75 -9.17 18.41
N ARG A 391 1.64 -8.44 18.34
CA ARG A 391 1.40 -7.29 19.20
C ARG A 391 -0.01 -7.34 19.77
N SER A 392 -0.12 -6.88 21.00
CA SER A 392 -1.36 -6.41 21.61
C SER A 392 -1.20 -4.93 21.90
N VAL A 393 -2.20 -4.14 21.53
CA VAL A 393 -2.35 -2.73 21.89
C VAL A 393 -3.67 -2.60 22.60
N ARG A 394 -3.69 -2.05 23.82
CA ARG A 394 -4.90 -1.81 24.62
C ARG A 394 -4.90 -0.37 25.13
N THR A 395 -6.00 0.35 24.94
CA THR A 395 -6.23 1.64 25.60
C THR A 395 -6.69 1.41 27.03
N VAL A 396 -5.95 1.98 27.98
CA VAL A 396 -6.21 1.84 29.44
C VAL A 396 -6.59 3.17 30.09
N TRP A 397 -6.44 4.28 29.36
CA TRP A 397 -6.83 5.62 29.77
C TRP A 397 -6.96 6.51 28.53
N GLU A 398 -7.85 7.51 28.55
CA GLU A 398 -7.99 8.53 27.50
C GLU A 398 -8.37 9.89 28.12
N GLY A 399 -7.83 10.97 27.55
CA GLY A 399 -8.07 12.35 27.99
C GLY A 399 -7.12 13.35 27.31
N PRO A 400 -6.95 14.57 27.83
CA PRO A 400 -6.03 15.56 27.28
C PRO A 400 -4.56 15.10 27.34
N ARG A 401 -3.71 15.58 26.40
CA ARG A 401 -2.27 15.24 26.34
C ARG A 401 -1.55 15.37 27.67
N LEU A 402 -1.67 16.54 28.30
CA LEU A 402 -0.97 16.84 29.54
C LEU A 402 -1.34 15.87 30.68
N GLU A 403 -2.63 15.55 30.80
CA GLU A 403 -3.11 14.56 31.78
C GLU A 403 -2.64 13.15 31.48
N ALA A 404 -2.53 12.78 30.20
CA ALA A 404 -1.97 11.50 29.78
C ALA A 404 -0.52 11.37 30.24
N GLU A 405 0.30 12.38 29.95
CA GLU A 405 1.72 12.41 30.32
C GLU A 405 1.91 12.39 31.84
N PHE A 406 1.12 13.17 32.58
CA PHE A 406 1.14 13.14 34.05
C PHE A 406 0.70 11.79 34.61
N THR A 407 -0.34 11.18 34.04
CA THR A 407 -0.82 9.86 34.46
C THR A 407 0.23 8.79 34.22
N LEU A 408 0.90 8.81 33.06
CA LEU A 408 2.01 7.93 32.73
C LEU A 408 3.17 8.07 33.74
N MET A 409 3.53 9.31 34.11
CA MET A 409 4.57 9.57 35.12
C MET A 409 4.16 9.12 36.52
N ARG A 410 2.91 9.34 36.91
CA ARG A 410 2.38 8.93 38.21
C ARG A 410 2.39 7.41 38.36
N TRP A 411 1.80 6.68 37.40
CA TRP A 411 1.77 5.22 37.42
C TRP A 411 3.17 4.61 37.40
N GLY A 412 4.13 5.25 36.72
CA GLY A 412 5.51 4.81 36.78
C GLY A 412 6.14 4.87 38.17
N ARG A 413 5.85 5.93 38.94
CA ARG A 413 6.32 6.05 40.33
C ARG A 413 5.64 5.03 41.25
N GLU A 414 4.34 4.84 41.09
CA GLU A 414 3.54 3.89 41.88
C GLU A 414 4.01 2.44 41.67
N ASP A 415 4.32 2.07 40.43
CA ASP A 415 4.77 0.72 40.07
C ASP A 415 6.28 0.48 40.23
N GLY A 416 7.04 1.52 40.60
CA GLY A 416 8.50 1.45 40.70
C GLY A 416 9.22 1.23 39.36
N VAL A 417 8.58 1.60 38.25
CA VAL A 417 9.12 1.43 36.89
C VAL A 417 9.62 2.77 36.35
N GLN A 418 10.88 2.82 35.91
CA GLN A 418 11.44 4.04 35.33
C GLN A 418 10.95 4.26 33.89
N LEU A 419 10.66 5.52 33.58
CA LEU A 419 10.40 5.97 32.21
C LEU A 419 11.70 5.95 31.42
N ARG A 420 11.63 5.40 30.21
CA ARG A 420 12.73 5.45 29.25
C ARG A 420 12.33 6.31 28.09
N GLN A 421 13.24 7.20 27.72
CA GLN A 421 13.10 8.00 26.52
C GLN A 421 13.58 7.17 25.33
N GLY A 422 12.77 7.09 24.28
CA GLY A 422 13.20 6.48 23.04
C GLY A 422 14.37 7.25 22.43
N GLU A 423 15.40 6.54 22.00
CA GLU A 423 16.64 7.09 21.43
C GLU A 423 16.38 7.99 20.22
N ARG A 424 15.41 7.64 19.38
CA ARG A 424 15.08 8.39 18.15
C ARG A 424 13.86 9.27 18.30
N SER A 425 12.82 8.70 18.90
CA SER A 425 11.52 9.38 18.98
C SER A 425 11.47 10.45 20.08
N MET A 426 12.37 10.39 21.06
CA MET A 426 12.30 11.18 22.29
C MET A 426 11.01 10.98 23.12
N ILE A 427 10.15 10.04 22.73
CA ILE A 427 8.90 9.69 23.41
C ILE A 427 9.22 8.83 24.64
N LYS A 428 8.58 9.17 25.77
CA LYS A 428 8.74 8.44 27.02
C LYS A 428 7.84 7.20 27.07
N ARG A 429 8.41 6.06 27.46
CA ARG A 429 7.70 4.79 27.64
C ARG A 429 8.01 4.20 29.00
N LEU A 430 6.98 3.64 29.63
CA LEU A 430 7.10 2.95 30.90
C LEU A 430 7.31 1.45 30.65
N HIS A 431 8.55 1.01 30.59
CA HIS A 431 8.89 -0.39 30.29
C HIS A 431 8.83 -1.26 31.54
N TYR A 432 7.78 -2.08 31.64
CA TYR A 432 7.64 -3.04 32.75
C TYR A 432 8.07 -4.46 32.39
N LEU A 433 8.31 -4.73 31.10
CA LEU A 433 8.98 -5.93 30.63
C LEU A 433 9.97 -5.56 29.52
N ASP A 434 11.24 -5.77 29.79
CA ASP A 434 12.31 -5.50 28.84
C ASP A 434 12.46 -6.58 27.80
N ARG A 435 12.84 -6.12 26.60
CA ARG A 435 13.14 -7.03 25.51
C ARG A 435 14.41 -7.83 25.81
N GLY A 436 14.26 -9.13 25.97
CA GLY A 436 15.39 -10.06 26.04
C GLY A 436 16.17 -10.16 24.72
N GLU A 437 17.39 -10.69 24.79
CA GLU A 437 18.24 -10.94 23.62
C GLU A 437 17.72 -12.12 22.79
N GLY A 438 17.87 -12.03 21.46
CA GLY A 438 17.52 -13.11 20.54
C GLY A 438 16.00 -13.34 20.35
N TYR A 439 15.64 -14.57 20.00
CA TYR A 439 14.27 -15.01 19.76
C TYR A 439 14.04 -16.42 20.31
N PRO A 440 12.90 -16.71 20.96
CA PRO A 440 11.80 -15.78 21.22
C PRO A 440 12.15 -14.70 22.26
N ALA A 441 11.53 -13.53 22.13
CA ALA A 441 11.64 -12.45 23.11
C ALA A 441 10.28 -11.76 23.30
N ALA A 442 10.08 -11.12 24.44
CA ALA A 442 8.88 -10.33 24.72
C ALA A 442 9.26 -8.95 25.23
N GLU A 443 8.41 -7.97 25.00
CA GLU A 443 8.52 -6.65 25.60
C GLU A 443 7.12 -6.13 25.94
N ALA A 444 7.04 -5.30 26.97
CA ALA A 444 5.82 -4.58 27.28
C ALA A 444 6.10 -3.21 27.90
N TYR A 445 5.29 -2.25 27.50
CA TYR A 445 5.37 -0.89 27.99
C TYR A 445 4.03 -0.16 27.91
N LEU A 446 3.92 0.90 28.70
CA LEU A 446 2.86 1.90 28.60
C LEU A 446 3.41 3.16 27.91
N VAL A 447 2.61 3.79 27.05
CA VAL A 447 3.00 5.01 26.33
C VAL A 447 1.81 5.94 26.13
N ALA A 448 2.04 7.25 26.24
CA ALA A 448 1.06 8.28 25.88
C ALA A 448 1.20 8.61 24.39
N ALA A 449 0.09 8.63 23.65
CA ALA A 449 0.08 9.01 22.24
C ALA A 449 -1.30 9.53 21.82
N PRO A 450 -1.42 10.25 20.68
CA PRO A 450 -2.70 10.61 20.11
C PRO A 450 -3.65 9.40 20.00
N SER A 451 -4.91 9.62 20.36
CA SER A 451 -5.95 8.60 20.31
C SER A 451 -6.32 8.27 18.87
N GLY A 452 -6.59 7.00 18.59
CA GLY A 452 -7.02 6.56 17.26
C GLY A 452 -6.51 5.19 16.83
N ALA A 453 -5.54 4.60 17.53
CA ALA A 453 -5.13 3.23 17.28
C ALA A 453 -6.14 2.25 17.90
N ASP A 454 -6.53 1.23 17.13
CA ASP A 454 -7.47 0.21 17.60
C ASP A 454 -6.86 -0.66 18.71
N ASP A 455 -7.67 -0.93 19.74
CA ASP A 455 -7.48 -2.04 20.68
C ASP A 455 -7.48 -3.36 19.90
N LYS A 456 -6.32 -4.01 19.77
CA LYS A 456 -6.18 -5.18 18.91
C LYS A 456 -5.09 -6.11 19.38
N ASN A 457 -5.35 -7.40 19.21
CA ASN A 457 -4.35 -8.45 19.27
C ASN A 457 -4.77 -9.59 18.33
N ARG A 458 -3.92 -10.62 18.23
CA ARG A 458 -4.33 -11.87 17.56
C ARG A 458 -5.17 -12.68 18.52
N GLU A 459 -6.10 -13.48 17.99
CA GLU A 459 -6.95 -14.37 18.78
C GLU A 459 -6.17 -15.24 19.79
N SER A 460 -5.02 -15.79 19.39
CA SER A 460 -4.17 -16.61 20.25
C SER A 460 -3.06 -15.82 20.98
N PHE A 461 -3.12 -14.48 21.01
CA PHE A 461 -2.05 -13.66 21.60
C PHE A 461 -1.92 -13.89 23.09
N GLU A 462 -3.02 -13.76 23.85
CA GLU A 462 -2.99 -13.87 25.32
C GLU A 462 -2.47 -15.24 25.76
N ARG A 463 -2.93 -16.32 25.11
CA ARG A 463 -2.42 -17.67 25.39
C ARG A 463 -0.90 -17.77 25.19
N ARG A 464 -0.38 -17.26 24.06
CA ARG A 464 1.07 -17.27 23.77
C ARG A 464 1.85 -16.35 24.69
N TRP A 465 1.25 -15.23 25.10
CA TRP A 465 1.83 -14.28 26.04
C TRP A 465 2.05 -14.94 27.40
N THR A 466 1.02 -15.58 27.94
CA THR A 466 1.11 -16.30 29.22
C THR A 466 2.03 -17.50 29.15
N GLU A 467 1.95 -18.32 28.09
CA GLU A 467 2.89 -19.45 27.87
C GLU A 467 4.36 -18.99 27.91
N PHE A 468 4.67 -17.81 27.38
CA PHE A 468 6.04 -17.34 27.23
C PHE A 468 6.56 -16.50 28.40
N THR A 469 5.72 -15.62 28.94
CA THR A 469 6.11 -14.63 29.96
C THR A 469 5.68 -15.00 31.37
N GLY A 470 4.74 -15.94 31.51
CA GLY A 470 4.04 -16.21 32.78
C GLY A 470 3.03 -15.13 33.18
N LEU A 471 2.95 -14.00 32.48
CA LEU A 471 2.03 -12.91 32.76
C LEU A 471 0.65 -13.16 32.15
N ILE A 472 -0.40 -12.75 32.85
CA ILE A 472 -1.79 -12.97 32.44
C ILE A 472 -2.41 -11.62 32.07
N GLY A 473 -2.94 -11.53 30.84
CA GLY A 473 -3.71 -10.38 30.41
C GLY A 473 -2.93 -9.06 30.35
N PRO A 474 -3.66 -7.94 30.19
CA PRO A 474 -3.10 -6.60 30.32
C PRO A 474 -2.79 -6.27 31.80
N ARG A 475 -1.76 -5.45 32.03
CA ARG A 475 -1.37 -5.00 33.37
C ARG A 475 -2.32 -3.95 33.95
N TRP A 476 -2.90 -3.11 33.10
CA TRP A 476 -3.93 -2.14 33.46
C TRP A 476 -5.25 -2.52 32.80
N GLU A 477 -6.36 -2.24 33.50
CA GLU A 477 -7.70 -2.55 33.01
C GLU A 477 -7.99 -1.75 31.73
N PRO A 478 -8.27 -2.41 30.59
CA PRO A 478 -8.60 -1.71 29.36
C PRO A 478 -9.96 -1.02 29.46
N ILE A 479 -10.05 0.22 28.98
CA ILE A 479 -11.31 0.98 28.97
C ILE A 479 -12.19 0.69 27.75
N ARG A 480 -11.70 -0.14 26.82
CA ARG A 480 -12.36 -0.50 25.56
C ARG A 480 -12.23 -2.00 25.28
N PRO A 481 -13.22 -2.62 24.62
CA PRO A 481 -13.09 -3.98 24.12
C PRO A 481 -12.13 -4.05 22.94
N LEU A 482 -11.62 -5.25 22.65
CA LEU A 482 -10.85 -5.50 21.42
C LEU A 482 -11.73 -5.26 20.19
N VAL A 483 -11.18 -4.53 19.22
CA VAL A 483 -11.76 -4.39 17.89
C VAL A 483 -11.55 -5.70 17.13
N SER A 484 -12.61 -6.49 17.04
CA SER A 484 -12.66 -7.67 16.18
C SER A 484 -13.04 -7.26 14.77
N HIS A 485 -12.02 -7.02 13.94
CA HIS A 485 -12.22 -6.98 12.49
C HIS A 485 -12.57 -8.40 12.05
N ARG A 486 -13.86 -8.69 11.85
CA ARG A 486 -14.36 -10.01 11.43
C ARG A 486 -13.59 -10.43 10.18
N ARG A 487 -12.58 -11.29 10.35
CA ARG A 487 -11.87 -11.93 9.24
C ARG A 487 -12.85 -12.93 8.65
N THR A 488 -13.76 -12.46 7.80
CA THR A 488 -14.37 -13.33 6.81
C THR A 488 -13.21 -14.02 6.09
N ARG A 489 -13.10 -15.36 6.22
CA ARG A 489 -12.14 -16.14 5.44
C ARG A 489 -12.22 -15.61 4.02
N GLY A 490 -11.10 -15.06 3.51
CA GLY A 490 -11.05 -14.11 2.40
C GLY A 490 -12.22 -14.30 1.46
N SER A 491 -13.17 -13.36 1.48
CA SER A 491 -14.38 -13.48 0.69
C SER A 491 -13.95 -13.88 -0.72
N ARG A 492 -14.47 -15.00 -1.24
CA ARG A 492 -14.15 -15.43 -2.61
C ARG A 492 -14.55 -14.38 -3.63
N THR A 493 -15.39 -13.42 -3.21
CA THR A 493 -15.87 -12.32 -4.02
C THR A 493 -15.65 -10.98 -3.33
N VAL A 494 -15.43 -9.94 -4.11
CA VAL A 494 -15.31 -8.55 -3.67
C VAL A 494 -16.47 -7.80 -4.32
N PRO A 495 -17.30 -7.08 -3.54
CA PRO A 495 -18.34 -6.24 -4.13
C PRO A 495 -17.73 -4.99 -4.76
N VAL A 496 -18.18 -4.65 -5.96
CA VAL A 496 -17.95 -3.37 -6.64
C VAL A 496 -19.30 -2.66 -6.69
N ILE A 497 -19.43 -1.61 -5.88
CA ILE A 497 -20.68 -0.92 -5.58
C ILE A 497 -20.81 0.28 -6.51
N ARG A 498 -21.89 0.31 -7.30
CA ARG A 498 -22.26 1.42 -8.19
C ARG A 498 -23.67 1.90 -7.85
N PRO A 499 -24.05 3.15 -8.21
CA PRO A 499 -25.44 3.58 -8.11
C PRO A 499 -26.44 2.68 -8.84
N SER A 500 -26.01 2.07 -9.95
CA SER A 500 -26.83 1.14 -10.76
C SER A 500 -26.93 -0.28 -10.20
N GLY A 501 -26.21 -0.61 -9.13
CA GLY A 501 -26.23 -1.93 -8.50
C GLY A 501 -24.84 -2.40 -8.03
N VAL A 502 -24.80 -3.62 -7.47
CA VAL A 502 -23.58 -4.21 -6.91
C VAL A 502 -23.13 -5.40 -7.75
N ALA A 503 -21.91 -5.32 -8.28
CA ALA A 503 -21.26 -6.44 -8.97
C ALA A 503 -20.37 -7.20 -7.98
N HIS A 504 -20.47 -8.53 -7.95
CA HIS A 504 -19.59 -9.36 -7.12
C HIS A 504 -18.52 -9.99 -8.01
N VAL A 505 -17.25 -9.60 -7.84
CA VAL A 505 -16.13 -10.10 -8.64
C VAL A 505 -15.24 -11.05 -7.85
N PRO A 506 -14.55 -12.01 -8.47
CA PRO A 506 -13.61 -12.87 -7.76
C PRO A 506 -12.53 -12.05 -7.03
N ALA A 507 -12.20 -12.44 -5.80
CA ALA A 507 -11.09 -11.82 -5.08
C ALA A 507 -9.77 -12.13 -5.80
N LEU A 508 -9.08 -11.06 -6.20
CA LEU A 508 -7.79 -11.19 -6.85
C LEU A 508 -6.71 -11.54 -5.82
N ALA A 509 -5.86 -12.51 -6.15
CA ALA A 509 -4.68 -12.80 -5.35
C ALA A 509 -3.77 -11.57 -5.35
N ALA A 510 -3.31 -11.12 -4.18
CA ALA A 510 -2.29 -10.08 -4.10
C ALA A 510 -1.03 -10.54 -4.86
N ALA A 511 -0.64 -9.80 -5.88
CA ALA A 511 0.55 -10.06 -6.70
C ALA A 511 1.87 -9.81 -5.94
#